data_AF-A0A7V2CL04-F1
#
_entry.id   AF-A0A7V2CL04-F1
#
_cell.length_a   1.000
_cell.length_b   1.000
_cell.length_c   1.000
_cell.angle_alpha   90.00
_cell.angle_beta   90.00
_cell.angle_gamma   90.00
#
_symmetry.space_group_name_H-M   'P 1'
#
loop_
_entity.id
_entity.type
_entity.pdbx_description
1 polymer ?
#
loop_
_entity_poly.entity_id
_entity_poly.type
_entity_poly.pdbx_seq_one_letter_code
_entity_poly.pdbx_strand_id
1 'polypeptide(L)'
;SSGAINVNDRMEVRVRAHPNFVFTGVRIQELGDWQITGSGQVSVSGTLQLTDLINRLPNGFPRVRRGNLVGNPPMPINQPNSAGQWSADAFADLSTDVPEWTELNFILTNELVAIADPGSSSSMEKTFAGGAVAVTFIPEPGTIGLAGLGALALIRRRKN
;
A
#
# COMPACT_ATOMS: atom_id res chain seq x y z
N SER A 1 15.00 -14.03 -32.42
CA SER A 1 14.67 -14.38 -31.02
C SER A 1 13.77 -13.30 -30.46
N SER A 2 12.79 -13.66 -29.64
CA SER A 2 12.11 -12.67 -28.80
C SER A 2 13.07 -12.20 -27.71
N GLY A 3 12.95 -10.93 -27.32
CA GLY A 3 13.73 -10.32 -26.25
C GLY A 3 12.85 -10.08 -25.03
N ALA A 4 13.37 -10.32 -23.83
CA ALA A 4 12.70 -10.02 -22.57
C ALA A 4 13.64 -9.24 -21.65
N ILE A 5 13.14 -8.17 -21.04
CA ILE A 5 13.82 -7.38 -20.02
C ILE A 5 12.94 -7.36 -18.78
N ASN A 6 13.54 -7.70 -17.64
CA ASN A 6 12.91 -7.65 -16.34
C ASN A 6 13.70 -6.70 -15.43
N VAL A 7 13.02 -5.76 -14.80
CA VAL A 7 13.59 -4.83 -13.83
C VAL A 7 12.88 -5.03 -12.51
N ASN A 8 13.64 -5.29 -11.45
CA ASN A 8 13.12 -5.50 -10.10
C ASN A 8 13.53 -4.32 -9.22
N ASP A 9 12.60 -3.86 -8.40
CA ASP A 9 12.85 -2.80 -7.42
C ASP A 9 12.23 -3.16 -6.06
N ARG A 10 12.84 -2.64 -5.00
CA ARG A 10 12.46 -2.86 -3.60
C ARG A 10 12.56 -1.57 -2.82
N MET A 11 11.43 -1.14 -2.29
CA MET A 11 11.33 -0.07 -1.31
C MET A 11 11.08 -0.65 0.09
N GLU A 12 11.81 -0.18 1.09
CA GLU A 12 11.62 -0.55 2.49
C GLU A 12 11.58 0.68 3.38
N VAL A 13 10.57 0.77 4.23
CA VAL A 13 10.35 1.90 5.12
C VAL A 13 9.86 1.41 6.47
N ARG A 14 10.46 1.94 7.53
CA ARG A 14 9.99 1.77 8.90
C ARG A 14 9.31 3.05 9.36
N VAL A 15 8.12 2.90 9.92
CA VAL A 15 7.34 4.01 10.45
C VAL A 15 6.80 3.69 11.83
N ARG A 16 6.77 4.72 12.68
CA ARG A 16 6.15 4.68 14.01
C ARG A 16 5.13 5.80 14.08
N ALA A 17 3.91 5.46 14.49
CA ALA A 17 2.86 6.43 14.74
C ALA A 17 3.22 7.28 15.96
N HIS A 18 2.80 8.54 15.95
CA HIS A 18 2.84 9.35 17.16
C HIS A 18 1.92 8.75 18.24
N PRO A 19 2.13 9.09 19.52
CA PRO A 19 1.21 8.69 20.59
C PRO A 19 -0.23 9.06 20.23
N ASN A 20 -1.18 8.14 20.48
CA ASN A 20 -2.61 8.26 20.16
C ASN A 20 -2.98 8.16 18.67
N PHE A 21 -2.04 7.75 17.82
CA PHE A 21 -2.31 7.44 16.42
C PHE A 21 -2.12 5.96 16.17
N VAL A 22 -2.90 5.44 15.22
CA VAL A 22 -2.77 4.07 14.73
C VAL A 22 -2.80 4.07 13.21
N PHE A 23 -2.15 3.09 12.62
CA PHE A 23 -2.22 2.85 11.18
C PHE A 23 -3.51 2.10 10.86
N THR A 24 -4.31 2.64 9.96
CA THR A 24 -5.53 1.99 9.44
C THR A 24 -5.35 1.44 8.05
N GLY A 25 -4.32 1.88 7.33
CA GLY A 25 -3.88 1.23 6.11
C GLY A 25 -2.64 1.86 5.52
N VAL A 26 -2.00 1.12 4.62
CA VAL A 26 -0.86 1.61 3.85
C VAL A 26 -1.20 1.46 2.37
N ARG A 27 -1.11 2.55 1.62
CA ARG A 27 -1.30 2.58 0.17
C ARG A 27 -0.04 3.07 -0.51
N ILE A 28 0.48 2.29 -1.45
CA ILE A 28 1.56 2.73 -2.33
C ILE A 28 1.07 2.76 -3.76
N GLN A 29 1.41 3.82 -4.48
CA GLN A 29 1.08 4.01 -5.88
C GLN A 29 2.36 4.19 -6.70
N GLU A 30 2.45 3.43 -7.78
CA GLU A 30 3.48 3.56 -8.80
C GLU A 30 2.85 4.02 -10.10
N LEU A 31 3.60 4.77 -10.91
CA LEU A 31 3.17 5.18 -12.23
C LEU A 31 4.35 5.31 -13.17
N GLY A 32 4.06 5.20 -14.46
CA GLY A 32 5.02 5.49 -15.50
C GLY A 32 4.44 5.26 -16.88
N ASP A 33 5.33 5.02 -17.83
CA ASP A 33 5.02 5.00 -19.24
C ASP A 33 5.35 3.63 -19.84
N TRP A 34 4.63 3.26 -20.90
CA TRP A 34 4.88 2.03 -21.64
C TRP A 34 4.64 2.23 -23.14
N GLN A 35 5.33 1.42 -23.95
CA GLN A 35 5.17 1.41 -25.40
C GLN A 35 5.46 0.01 -25.96
N ILE A 36 4.65 -0.42 -26.93
CA ILE A 36 4.82 -1.61 -27.75
C ILE A 36 4.80 -1.17 -29.23
N THR A 37 5.84 -1.49 -29.98
CA THR A 37 5.93 -1.31 -31.43
C THR A 37 6.11 -2.69 -32.06
N GLY A 38 5.21 -3.07 -32.98
CA GLY A 38 5.07 -4.46 -33.42
C GLY A 38 4.26 -5.29 -32.42
N SER A 39 4.68 -6.51 -32.12
CA SER A 39 4.05 -7.41 -31.15
C SER A 39 4.94 -7.68 -29.93
N GLY A 40 4.30 -7.86 -28.79
CA GLY A 40 4.96 -8.02 -27.50
C GLY A 40 4.00 -7.84 -26.33
N GLN A 41 4.54 -7.73 -25.13
CA GLN A 41 3.78 -7.41 -23.93
C GLN A 41 4.60 -6.62 -22.92
N VAL A 42 3.92 -5.85 -22.10
CA VAL A 42 4.48 -5.21 -20.90
C VAL A 42 3.64 -5.59 -19.68
N SER A 43 4.26 -5.67 -18.51
CA SER A 43 3.57 -6.01 -17.26
C SER A 43 4.26 -5.39 -16.08
N VAL A 44 3.47 -4.96 -15.09
CA VAL A 44 3.96 -4.66 -13.74
C VAL A 44 3.25 -5.58 -12.75
N SER A 45 4.01 -6.14 -11.82
CA SER A 45 3.47 -6.92 -10.72
C SER A 45 4.26 -6.66 -9.45
N GLY A 46 3.69 -6.96 -8.28
CA GLY A 46 4.36 -6.69 -7.03
C GLY A 46 3.52 -7.02 -5.81
N THR A 47 4.14 -6.88 -4.64
CA THR A 47 3.51 -7.12 -3.34
C THR A 47 4.02 -6.12 -2.32
N LEU A 48 3.08 -5.47 -1.65
CA LEU A 48 3.29 -4.74 -0.41
C LEU A 48 3.17 -5.73 0.76
N GLN A 49 4.18 -5.78 1.61
CA GLN A 49 4.17 -6.54 2.86
C GLN A 49 4.38 -5.60 4.04
N LEU A 50 3.45 -5.61 4.99
CA LEU A 50 3.52 -4.90 6.26
C LEU A 50 3.85 -5.89 7.36
N THR A 51 4.76 -5.53 8.27
CA THR A 51 5.10 -6.32 9.45
C THR A 51 4.92 -5.46 10.70
N ASP A 52 4.12 -5.93 11.64
CA ASP A 52 3.94 -5.30 12.95
C ASP A 52 5.22 -5.50 13.77
N LEU A 53 5.80 -4.41 14.27
CA LEU A 53 7.05 -4.44 15.02
C LEU A 53 6.85 -4.50 16.54
N ILE A 54 5.60 -4.38 17.00
CA ILE A 54 5.26 -4.35 18.43
C ILE A 54 4.44 -5.59 18.80
N ASN A 55 3.34 -5.83 18.08
CA ASN A 55 2.43 -6.89 18.44
C ASN A 55 2.78 -8.20 17.72
N ARG A 56 2.56 -9.32 18.41
CA ARG A 56 2.77 -10.67 17.87
C ARG A 56 1.46 -11.46 17.92
N LEU A 57 1.37 -12.45 17.05
CA LEU A 57 0.31 -13.44 17.11
C LEU A 57 0.43 -14.27 18.41
N PRO A 58 -0.65 -14.92 18.89
CA PRO A 58 -0.60 -15.74 20.11
C PRO A 58 0.44 -16.88 20.07
N ASN A 59 0.81 -17.31 18.88
CA ASN A 59 1.84 -18.32 18.63
C ASN A 59 3.27 -17.74 18.55
N GLY A 60 3.47 -16.45 18.87
CA GLY A 60 4.77 -15.77 18.90
C GLY A 60 5.29 -15.27 17.55
N PHE A 61 4.60 -15.57 16.44
CA PHE A 61 5.01 -15.12 15.11
C PHE A 61 4.68 -13.63 14.87
N PRO A 62 5.44 -12.93 14.01
CA PRO A 62 5.11 -11.56 13.61
C PRO A 62 3.74 -11.50 12.92
N ARG A 63 2.99 -10.42 13.17
CA ARG A 63 1.78 -10.14 12.39
C ARG A 63 2.19 -9.53 11.05
N VAL A 64 1.65 -10.09 9.98
CA VAL A 64 1.96 -9.67 8.61
C VAL A 64 0.67 -9.40 7.86
N ARG A 65 0.62 -8.27 7.14
CA ARG A 65 -0.46 -7.94 6.21
C ARG A 65 0.13 -7.74 4.81
N ARG A 66 -0.62 -8.10 3.77
CA ARG A 66 -0.18 -7.97 2.38
C ARG A 66 -1.22 -7.27 1.52
N GLY A 67 -0.73 -6.55 0.53
CA GLY A 67 -1.52 -6.00 -0.57
C GLY A 67 -0.82 -6.32 -1.89
N ASN A 68 -1.56 -6.79 -2.89
CA ASN A 68 -0.99 -6.99 -4.22
C ASN A 68 -0.96 -5.67 -4.97
N LEU A 69 0.06 -5.47 -5.79
CA LEU A 69 0.10 -4.36 -6.72
C LEU A 69 -0.87 -4.65 -7.87
N VAL A 70 -1.87 -3.80 -8.07
CA VAL A 70 -2.89 -3.94 -9.12
C VAL A 70 -2.66 -2.87 -10.18
N GLY A 71 -2.30 -3.31 -11.39
CA GLY A 71 -2.05 -2.42 -12.53
C GLY A 71 -3.33 -1.90 -13.19
N ASN A 72 -3.26 -0.66 -13.66
CA ASN A 72 -4.22 -0.01 -14.53
C ASN A 72 -3.48 0.64 -15.71
N PRO A 73 -3.76 0.27 -16.97
CA PRO A 73 -4.73 -0.74 -17.38
C PRO A 73 -4.37 -2.15 -16.87
N PRO A 74 -5.32 -3.12 -16.91
CA PRO A 74 -5.06 -4.48 -16.45
C PRO A 74 -3.84 -5.09 -17.14
N MET A 75 -2.94 -5.66 -16.34
CA MET A 75 -1.68 -6.24 -16.79
C MET A 75 -1.81 -7.76 -17.00
N PRO A 76 -1.10 -8.37 -17.97
CA PRO A 76 -0.20 -7.74 -18.92
C PRO A 76 -0.94 -6.99 -20.04
N ILE A 77 -0.32 -5.94 -20.56
CA ILE A 77 -0.77 -5.23 -21.76
C ILE A 77 -0.05 -5.83 -22.96
N ASN A 78 -0.80 -6.24 -23.98
CA ASN A 78 -0.26 -6.91 -25.18
C ASN A 78 -0.85 -6.37 -26.49
N GLN A 79 -1.37 -5.14 -26.48
CA GLN A 79 -1.94 -4.51 -27.66
C GLN A 79 -0.81 -4.07 -28.62
N PRO A 80 -0.80 -4.55 -29.88
CA PRO A 80 0.22 -4.15 -30.85
C PRO A 80 0.19 -2.66 -31.17
N ASN A 81 1.37 -2.07 -31.42
CA ASN A 81 1.53 -0.66 -31.84
C ASN A 81 0.78 0.35 -30.96
N SER A 82 0.93 0.19 -29.64
CA SER A 82 0.24 1.01 -28.66
C SER A 82 1.20 1.52 -27.59
N ALA A 83 0.83 2.62 -26.96
CA ALA A 83 1.59 3.25 -25.90
C ALA A 83 0.64 3.97 -24.96
N GLY A 84 1.11 4.25 -23.75
CA GLY A 84 0.34 5.03 -22.80
C GLY A 84 1.00 5.08 -21.43
N GLN A 85 0.22 5.55 -20.48
CA GLN A 85 0.59 5.54 -19.07
C GLN A 85 0.08 4.26 -18.41
N TRP A 86 0.78 3.85 -17.37
CA TRP A 86 0.33 2.84 -16.44
C TRP A 86 0.40 3.40 -15.02
N SER A 87 -0.50 2.93 -14.17
CA SER A 87 -0.43 3.09 -12.73
C SER A 87 -0.59 1.75 -12.05
N ALA A 88 -0.05 1.58 -10.85
CA ALA A 88 -0.25 0.39 -10.08
C ALA A 88 -0.39 0.71 -8.59
N ASP A 89 -1.43 0.18 -7.96
CA ASP A 89 -1.78 0.48 -6.58
C ASP A 89 -1.69 -0.79 -5.73
N ALA A 90 -0.97 -0.72 -4.61
CA ALA A 90 -1.01 -1.73 -3.56
C ALA A 90 -1.62 -1.12 -2.30
N PHE A 91 -2.63 -1.79 -1.73
CA PHE A 91 -3.28 -1.38 -0.49
C PHE A 91 -3.36 -2.55 0.48
N ALA A 92 -2.99 -2.29 1.73
CA ALA A 92 -3.14 -3.20 2.85
C ALA A 92 -3.97 -2.52 3.94
N ASP A 93 -5.18 -3.04 4.17
CA ASP A 93 -6.10 -2.56 5.19
C ASP A 93 -5.73 -3.13 6.57
N LEU A 94 -5.69 -2.25 7.57
CA LEU A 94 -5.40 -2.51 8.98
C LEU A 94 -6.53 -2.00 9.89
N SER A 95 -7.60 -1.44 9.33
CA SER A 95 -8.65 -0.76 10.10
C SER A 95 -9.43 -1.67 11.06
N THR A 96 -9.39 -2.98 10.84
CA THR A 96 -10.09 -3.99 11.63
C THR A 96 -9.17 -4.82 12.52
N ASP A 97 -7.87 -4.54 12.49
CA ASP A 97 -6.86 -5.32 13.18
C ASP A 97 -6.77 -4.95 14.67
N VAL A 98 -6.85 -5.96 15.54
CA VAL A 98 -6.70 -5.81 17.00
C VAL A 98 -5.62 -6.78 17.49
N PRO A 99 -4.64 -6.33 18.31
CA PRO A 99 -4.40 -4.95 18.73
C PRO A 99 -4.02 -4.04 17.55
N GLU A 100 -4.14 -2.73 17.73
CA GLU A 100 -3.88 -1.75 16.68
C GLU A 100 -2.40 -1.67 16.30
N TRP A 101 -2.13 -1.30 15.05
CA TRP A 101 -0.78 -1.16 14.52
C TRP A 101 -0.24 0.24 14.80
N THR A 102 0.84 0.35 15.58
CA THR A 102 1.46 1.64 15.97
C THR A 102 2.91 1.76 15.51
N GLU A 103 3.55 0.66 15.14
CA GLU A 103 4.86 0.66 14.51
C GLU A 103 4.95 -0.50 13.54
N LEU A 104 5.35 -0.20 12.31
CA LEU A 104 5.43 -1.19 11.25
C LEU A 104 6.64 -0.98 10.36
N ASN A 105 7.13 -2.08 9.81
CA ASN A 105 7.99 -2.07 8.64
C ASN A 105 7.14 -2.41 7.42
N PHE A 106 7.28 -1.67 6.34
CA PHE A 106 6.69 -2.06 5.06
C PHE A 106 7.74 -2.22 3.99
N ILE A 107 7.54 -3.25 3.17
CA ILE A 107 8.37 -3.57 2.02
C ILE A 107 7.45 -3.65 0.82
N LEU A 108 7.71 -2.85 -0.21
CA LEU A 108 7.12 -3.02 -1.53
C LEU A 108 8.19 -3.62 -2.44
N THR A 109 7.88 -4.76 -3.04
CA THR A 109 8.66 -5.32 -4.15
C THR A 109 7.82 -5.28 -5.41
N ASN A 110 8.40 -4.79 -6.51
CA ASN A 110 7.75 -4.80 -7.80
C ASN A 110 8.71 -5.26 -8.91
N GLU A 111 8.13 -5.79 -9.98
CA GLU A 111 8.82 -6.22 -11.19
C GLU A 111 8.14 -5.57 -12.40
N LEU A 112 8.93 -4.90 -13.23
CA LEU A 112 8.54 -4.44 -14.56
C LEU A 112 9.09 -5.42 -15.59
N VAL A 113 8.23 -5.88 -16.50
CA VAL A 113 8.55 -6.82 -17.55
C VAL A 113 8.21 -6.20 -18.90
N ALA A 114 9.13 -6.26 -19.85
CA ALA A 114 8.89 -5.92 -21.25
C ALA A 114 9.39 -7.05 -22.15
N ILE A 115 8.50 -7.58 -23.00
CA ILE A 115 8.79 -8.67 -23.94
C ILE A 115 8.45 -8.19 -25.35
N ALA A 116 9.36 -8.41 -26.30
CA ALA A 116 9.17 -8.09 -27.70
C ALA A 116 9.42 -9.31 -28.59
N ASP A 117 8.57 -9.49 -29.59
CA ASP A 117 8.76 -10.49 -30.64
C ASP A 117 9.84 -10.07 -31.65
N PRO A 118 10.33 -10.99 -32.52
CA PRO A 118 11.31 -10.63 -33.53
C PRO A 118 10.85 -9.47 -34.43
N GLY A 119 11.70 -8.45 -34.58
CA GLY A 119 11.38 -7.26 -35.37
C GLY A 119 10.50 -6.23 -34.66
N SER A 120 10.20 -6.43 -33.38
CA SER A 120 9.37 -5.56 -32.54
C SER A 120 10.18 -4.96 -31.39
N SER A 121 9.61 -4.00 -30.66
CA SER A 121 10.17 -3.45 -29.43
C SER A 121 9.09 -3.21 -28.39
N SER A 122 9.39 -3.50 -27.12
CA SER A 122 8.52 -3.20 -25.98
C SER A 122 9.34 -2.50 -24.91
N SER A 123 8.76 -1.50 -24.25
CA SER A 123 9.41 -0.72 -23.20
C SER A 123 8.41 -0.39 -22.10
N MET A 124 8.91 -0.36 -20.87
CA MET A 124 8.14 0.01 -19.70
C MET A 124 9.07 0.72 -18.72
N GLU A 125 8.65 1.89 -18.25
CA GLU A 125 9.43 2.74 -17.37
C GLU A 125 8.59 3.13 -16.15
N LYS A 126 9.24 3.24 -14.99
CA LYS A 126 8.66 3.79 -13.77
C LYS A 126 9.07 5.25 -13.65
N THR A 127 8.12 6.16 -13.78
CA THR A 127 8.37 7.61 -13.77
C THR A 127 8.18 8.21 -12.38
N PHE A 128 7.33 7.60 -11.53
CA PHE A 128 7.16 7.98 -10.14
C PHE A 128 6.79 6.80 -9.24
N ALA A 129 7.35 6.80 -8.03
CA ALA A 129 6.94 5.93 -6.93
C ALA A 129 6.59 6.81 -5.73
N GLY A 130 5.36 6.75 -5.25
CA GLY A 130 4.90 7.52 -4.11
C GLY A 130 3.98 6.71 -3.19
N GLY A 131 4.15 6.90 -1.89
CA GLY A 131 3.31 6.26 -0.87
C GLY A 131 2.44 7.27 -0.14
N ALA A 132 1.16 6.94 0.03
CA ALA A 132 0.29 7.61 0.99
C ALA A 132 0.00 6.64 2.14
N VAL A 133 0.48 6.97 3.34
CA VAL A 133 0.12 6.21 4.54
C VAL A 133 -1.17 6.81 5.10
N ALA A 134 -2.24 6.01 5.15
CA ALA A 134 -3.51 6.43 5.74
C ALA A 134 -3.43 6.21 7.27
N VAL A 135 -3.45 7.33 8.01
CA VAL A 135 -3.44 7.33 9.47
C VAL A 135 -4.78 7.87 9.96
N THR A 136 -5.46 7.12 10.83
CA THR A 136 -6.73 7.56 11.43
C THR A 136 -6.55 7.79 12.93
N PHE A 137 -7.25 8.78 13.45
CA PHE A 137 -7.29 9.11 14.87
C PHE A 137 -8.29 8.21 15.60
N ILE A 138 -7.86 7.53 16.66
CA ILE A 138 -8.76 6.96 17.67
C ILE A 138 -8.70 7.88 18.89
N PRO A 139 -9.80 8.57 19.27
CA PRO A 139 -9.79 9.38 20.48
C PRO A 139 -9.53 8.51 21.71
N GLU A 140 -8.70 8.98 22.64
CA GLU A 140 -8.47 8.27 23.90
C GLU A 140 -9.82 8.03 24.62
N PRO A 141 -10.07 6.81 25.13
CA PRO A 141 -11.28 6.50 25.91
C PRO A 141 -11.53 7.48 27.06
N GLY A 142 -10.47 8.10 27.61
CA GLY A 142 -10.55 9.11 28.66
C GLY A 142 -11.33 10.37 28.28
N THR A 143 -11.31 10.77 27.00
CA THR A 143 -11.99 12.00 26.54
C THR A 143 -13.50 11.83 26.52
N ILE A 144 -13.98 10.63 26.16
CA ILE A 144 -15.42 10.30 26.17
C ILE A 144 -15.91 10.09 27.61
N GLY A 145 -15.10 9.46 28.47
CA GLY A 145 -15.42 9.28 29.89
C GLY A 145 -15.54 10.60 30.66
N LEU A 146 -14.62 11.54 30.44
CA LEU A 146 -14.64 12.87 31.08
C LEU A 146 -15.80 13.75 30.60
N ALA A 147 -16.16 13.69 29.32
CA ALA A 147 -17.34 14.40 28.80
C ALA A 147 -18.65 13.84 29.40
N GLY A 148 -18.76 12.51 29.53
CA GLY A 148 -19.91 11.86 30.18
C GLY A 148 -20.02 12.19 31.67
N LEU A 149 -18.91 12.20 32.40
CA LEU A 149 -18.87 12.57 33.82
C LEU A 149 -19.14 14.06 34.04
N GLY A 150 -18.66 14.94 33.15
CA GLY A 150 -18.95 16.38 33.18
C GLY A 150 -20.44 16.68 32.97
N ALA A 151 -21.10 15.97 32.04
CA ALA A 151 -22.54 16.08 31.83
C ALA A 151 -23.35 15.62 33.07
N LEU A 152 -22.94 14.53 33.73
CA LEU A 152 -23.57 14.05 34.95
C LEU A 152 -23.39 15.02 36.14
N ALA A 153 -22.24 15.66 36.26
CA ALA A 153 -21.98 16.66 37.29
C ALA A 153 -22.83 17.93 37.11
N LEU A 154 -23.05 18.36 35.87
CA LEU A 154 -23.93 19.50 35.53
C LEU A 154 -25.41 19.17 35.76
N ILE A 155 -25.84 17.93 35.47
CA ILE A 155 -27.22 17.48 35.73
C ILE A 155 -27.50 17.38 37.24
N ARG A 156 -26.52 16.93 38.04
CA ARG A 156 -26.67 16.87 39.51
C ARG A 156 -26.76 18.26 40.15
N ARG A 157 -26.11 19.28 39.59
CA ARG A 157 -26.21 20.67 40.06
C ARG A 157 -27.56 21.33 39.76
N ARG A 158 -28.38 20.78 38.88
CA ARG A 158 -29.73 21.28 38.58
C ARG A 158 -30.82 20.73 39.52
N LYS A 159 -30.49 19.75 40.36
CA LYS A 159 -31.44 19.09 41.27
C LYS A 159 -31.23 19.41 42.77
N ASN A 160 -30.31 20.31 43.09
CA ASN A 160 -30.14 20.88 44.44
C ASN A 160 -30.47 22.36 44.42
#